data_AF-F6WSS9-F1
#
_entry.id   AF-F6WSS9-F1
#
_cell.length_a   1.000
_cell.length_b   1.000
_cell.length_c   1.000
_cell.angle_alpha   90.00
_cell.angle_beta   90.00
_cell.angle_gamma   90.00
#
_symmetry.space_group_name_H-M   'P 1'
#
loop_
_entity.id
_entity.type
_entity.pdbx_description
1 polymer ?
#
loop_
_entity_poly.entity_id
_entity_poly.type
_entity_poly.pdbx_seq_one_letter_code
_entity_poly.pdbx_strand_id
1 'polypeptide(L)'
;MCFVVEMPLTEIEIEGVQESWEKVSSGGPKTTGLILMEKLFNTYPASIAVFSHLGIPSKPDGAITVSDLASIGGVSNHAVSLASRIGKLVGLLNNETELKESSTEVGRIHVKYGVTSEHVDLLGSVLLSVISENQGLSNTSELIGWWSKTWNIIGNYVKTGLKE
;
A
#
# COMPACT_ATOMS: atom_id res chain seq x y z
N MET A 1 -33.77 2.24 2.28
CA MET A 1 -33.35 1.99 0.89
C MET A 1 -31.85 1.79 0.94
N CYS A 2 -31.37 0.53 0.96
CA CYS A 2 -29.93 0.26 0.90
C CYS A 2 -29.48 0.53 -0.53
N PHE A 3 -28.73 1.61 -0.75
CA PHE A 3 -27.95 1.73 -1.97
C PHE A 3 -26.79 0.75 -1.84
N VAL A 4 -26.87 -0.36 -2.57
CA VAL A 4 -25.68 -1.14 -2.88
C VAL A 4 -24.91 -0.26 -3.87
N VAL A 5 -23.85 0.39 -3.39
CA VAL A 5 -22.88 0.97 -4.31
C VAL A 5 -22.22 -0.24 -4.94
N GLU A 6 -22.40 -0.45 -6.24
CA GLU A 6 -21.68 -1.50 -6.95
C GLU A 6 -20.19 -1.14 -7.01
N MET A 7 -19.32 -2.14 -6.83
CA MET A 7 -17.87 -2.01 -7.00
C MET A 7 -17.57 -1.31 -8.34
N PRO A 8 -16.88 -0.16 -8.35
CA PRO A 8 -16.69 0.63 -9.57
C PRO A 8 -15.56 0.09 -10.47
N LEU A 9 -15.17 -1.19 -10.31
CA LEU A 9 -14.19 -1.89 -11.12
C LEU A 9 -14.90 -2.99 -11.94
N THR A 10 -14.55 -3.10 -13.22
CA THR A 10 -14.99 -4.23 -14.05
C THR A 10 -14.19 -5.50 -13.75
N GLU A 11 -14.69 -6.67 -14.16
CA GLU A 11 -13.98 -7.95 -14.00
C GLU A 11 -12.57 -7.91 -14.62
N ILE A 12 -12.43 -7.33 -15.82
CA ILE A 12 -11.13 -7.17 -16.51
C ILE A 12 -10.16 -6.31 -15.69
N GLU A 13 -10.66 -5.24 -15.06
CA GLU A 13 -9.83 -4.37 -14.22
C GLU A 13 -9.37 -5.11 -12.95
N ILE A 14 -10.25 -5.91 -12.36
CA ILE A 14 -9.94 -6.72 -11.17
C ILE A 14 -8.88 -7.77 -11.50
N GLU A 15 -9.09 -8.57 -12.54
CA GLU A 15 -8.14 -9.59 -12.98
C GLU A 15 -6.78 -8.98 -13.32
N GLY A 16 -6.78 -7.88 -14.09
CA GLY A 16 -5.54 -7.18 -14.47
C GLY A 16 -4.75 -6.66 -13.26
N VAL A 17 -5.44 -6.12 -12.25
CA VAL A 17 -4.80 -5.67 -11.00
C VAL A 17 -4.26 -6.84 -10.18
N GLN A 18 -5.01 -7.94 -10.09
CA GLN A 18 -4.60 -9.14 -9.37
C GLN A 18 -3.35 -9.78 -10.00
N GLU A 19 -3.35 -10.00 -11.31
CA GLU A 19 -2.18 -10.51 -12.04
C GLU A 19 -0.97 -9.57 -11.93
N SER A 20 -1.22 -8.27 -12.00
CA SER A 20 -0.18 -7.25 -11.85
C SER A 20 0.45 -7.29 -10.45
N TRP A 21 -0.36 -7.49 -9.41
CA TRP A 21 0.13 -7.63 -8.04
C TRP A 21 0.97 -8.88 -7.85
N GLU A 22 0.57 -10.01 -8.45
CA GLU A 22 1.35 -11.26 -8.42
C GLU A 22 2.76 -11.07 -9.01
N LYS A 23 2.86 -10.33 -10.13
CA LYS A 23 4.17 -10.00 -10.74
C LYS A 23 5.04 -9.16 -9.80
N VAL A 24 4.47 -8.09 -9.25
CA VAL A 24 5.18 -7.15 -8.34
C VAL A 24 5.58 -7.84 -7.03
N SER A 25 4.77 -8.78 -6.56
CA SER A 25 4.98 -9.49 -5.29
C SER A 25 5.73 -10.82 -5.41
N SER A 26 6.19 -11.18 -6.60
CA SER A 26 6.90 -12.45 -6.89
C SER A 26 8.17 -12.67 -6.06
N GLY A 27 8.82 -11.60 -5.59
CA GLY A 27 9.97 -11.65 -4.68
C GLY A 27 9.61 -11.99 -3.22
N GLY A 28 8.34 -12.21 -2.93
CA GLY A 28 7.81 -12.50 -1.59
C GLY A 28 7.51 -11.23 -0.78
N PRO A 29 6.65 -11.34 0.25
CA PRO A 29 6.09 -10.19 0.96
C PRO A 29 7.16 -9.34 1.67
N LYS A 30 8.23 -9.95 2.19
CA LYS A 30 9.33 -9.20 2.80
C LYS A 30 10.00 -8.27 1.80
N THR A 31 10.43 -8.81 0.67
CA THR A 31 11.14 -8.06 -0.39
C THR A 31 10.26 -6.95 -0.93
N THR A 32 9.01 -7.26 -1.29
CA THR A 32 8.06 -6.28 -1.82
C THR A 32 7.75 -5.17 -0.82
N GLY A 33 7.55 -5.51 0.45
CA GLY A 33 7.33 -4.53 1.50
C GLY A 33 8.53 -3.61 1.72
N LEU A 34 9.76 -4.15 1.68
CA LEU A 34 10.98 -3.35 1.82
C LEU A 34 11.18 -2.39 0.65
N ILE A 35 10.88 -2.82 -0.58
CA ILE A 35 10.92 -1.94 -1.78
C ILE A 35 9.92 -0.78 -1.65
N LEU A 36 8.69 -1.07 -1.20
CA LEU A 36 7.68 -0.04 -0.95
C LEU A 36 8.14 0.95 0.13
N MET A 37 8.70 0.46 1.24
CA MET A 37 9.18 1.30 2.33
C MET A 37 10.42 2.13 1.94
N GLU A 38 11.38 1.54 1.21
CA GLU A 38 12.52 2.27 0.65
C GLU A 38 12.04 3.42 -0.23
N LYS A 39 11.13 3.13 -1.18
CA LYS A 39 10.58 4.14 -2.08
C LYS A 39 9.84 5.23 -1.31
N LEU A 40 9.03 4.86 -0.32
CA LEU A 40 8.30 5.81 0.53
C LEU A 40 9.24 6.76 1.27
N PHE A 41 10.29 6.24 1.91
CA PHE A 41 11.19 7.06 2.72
C PHE A 41 12.11 7.94 1.89
N ASN A 42 12.55 7.46 0.73
CA ASN A 42 13.38 8.28 -0.15
C ASN A 42 12.56 9.33 -0.93
N THR A 43 11.28 9.06 -1.20
CA THR A 43 10.39 10.01 -1.90
C THR A 43 9.77 11.03 -0.93
N TYR A 44 9.38 10.58 0.26
CA TYR A 44 8.71 11.37 1.29
C TYR A 44 9.39 11.18 2.66
N PRO A 45 10.58 11.75 2.89
CA PRO A 45 11.36 11.52 4.12
C PRO A 45 10.62 11.85 5.42
N ALA A 46 9.70 12.83 5.39
CA ALA A 46 8.88 13.20 6.55
C ALA A 46 8.00 12.04 7.05
N SER A 47 7.65 11.08 6.19
CA SER A 47 6.85 9.90 6.56
C SER A 47 7.57 8.98 7.55
N ILE A 48 8.90 9.05 7.68
CA ILE A 48 9.67 8.24 8.65
C ILE A 48 9.18 8.48 10.08
N ALA A 49 8.66 9.66 10.39
CA ALA A 49 8.19 10.02 11.73
C ALA A 49 7.16 9.03 12.31
N VAL A 50 6.22 8.55 11.48
CA VAL A 50 5.17 7.60 11.92
C VAL A 50 5.70 6.16 12.08
N PHE A 51 6.92 5.88 11.63
CA PHE A 51 7.60 4.59 11.77
C PHE A 51 8.69 4.58 12.85
N SER A 52 8.84 5.66 13.62
CA SER A 52 9.86 5.79 14.67
C SER A 52 9.85 4.63 15.70
N HIS A 53 8.67 4.07 15.98
CA HIS A 53 8.50 2.91 16.86
C HIS A 53 9.13 1.61 16.33
N LEU A 54 9.49 1.55 15.04
CA LEU A 54 10.16 0.39 14.42
C LEU A 54 11.69 0.42 14.54
N GLY A 55 12.26 1.48 15.13
CA GLY A 55 13.71 1.64 15.29
C GLY A 55 14.40 2.22 14.05
N ILE A 56 13.64 2.82 13.12
CA ILE A 56 14.22 3.59 12.01
C ILE A 56 14.80 4.90 12.58
N PRO A 57 16.05 5.25 12.26
CA PRO A 57 16.61 6.54 12.63
C PRO A 57 15.74 7.69 12.11
N SER A 58 15.43 8.68 12.95
CA SER A 58 14.59 9.83 12.55
C SER A 58 15.20 10.70 11.45
N LYS A 59 16.52 10.59 11.25
CA LYS A 59 17.26 11.26 10.19
C LYS A 59 18.35 10.31 9.66
N PRO A 60 18.10 9.58 8.57
CA PRO A 60 19.13 8.79 7.92
C PRO A 60 20.16 9.72 7.24
N ASP A 61 21.43 9.35 7.31
CA ASP A 61 22.49 10.03 6.56
C ASP A 61 22.49 9.51 5.11
N GLY A 62 21.70 10.15 4.26
CA GLY A 62 21.57 9.81 2.84
C GLY A 62 20.34 8.94 2.53
N ALA A 63 20.36 8.33 1.33
CA ALA A 63 19.28 7.46 0.88
C ALA A 63 19.26 6.17 1.70
N ILE A 64 18.08 5.76 2.14
CA ILE A 64 17.86 4.47 2.80
C ILE A 64 17.82 3.39 1.72
N THR A 65 18.44 2.25 1.96
CA THR A 65 18.35 1.08 1.07
C THR A 65 17.49 -0.05 1.67
N VAL A 66 17.00 -0.97 0.83
CA VAL A 66 16.41 -2.24 1.29
C VAL A 66 17.33 -2.98 2.28
N SER A 67 18.65 -2.94 2.10
CA SER A 67 19.60 -3.60 3.01
C SER A 67 19.58 -2.96 4.40
N ASP A 68 19.55 -1.63 4.48
CA ASP A 68 19.47 -0.91 5.75
C ASP A 68 18.16 -1.25 6.48
N LEU A 69 17.04 -1.22 5.77
CA LEU A 69 15.72 -1.57 6.30
C LEU A 69 15.62 -3.04 6.72
N ALA A 70 16.21 -3.95 5.95
CA ALA A 70 16.19 -5.39 6.23
C ALA A 70 16.95 -5.75 7.51
N SER A 71 17.93 -4.93 7.91
CA SER A 71 18.69 -5.11 9.15
C SER A 71 17.88 -4.79 10.42
N ILE A 72 16.77 -4.07 10.28
CA ILE A 72 15.91 -3.67 11.40
C ILE A 72 14.74 -4.65 11.51
N GLY A 73 14.72 -5.44 12.59
CA GLY A 73 13.71 -6.51 12.78
C GLY A 73 12.26 -6.01 12.75
N GLY A 74 11.99 -4.86 13.40
CA GLY A 74 10.66 -4.24 13.39
C GLY A 74 10.20 -3.84 11.99
N VAL A 75 11.11 -3.27 11.20
CA VAL A 75 10.86 -2.89 9.80
C VAL A 75 10.62 -4.12 8.94
N SER A 76 11.42 -5.17 9.08
CA SER A 76 11.22 -6.42 8.33
C SER A 76 9.83 -7.03 8.60
N ASN A 77 9.37 -7.04 9.85
CA ASN A 77 8.04 -7.53 10.20
C ASN A 77 6.92 -6.64 9.63
N HIS A 78 7.12 -5.33 9.69
CA HIS A 78 6.18 -4.38 9.10
C HIS A 78 6.11 -4.52 7.57
N ALA A 79 7.24 -4.69 6.90
CA ALA A 79 7.32 -4.89 5.45
C ALA A 79 6.52 -6.12 5.00
N VAL A 80 6.69 -7.26 5.69
CA VAL A 80 5.87 -8.46 5.44
C VAL A 80 4.39 -8.15 5.61
N SER A 81 4.02 -7.53 6.74
CA SER A 81 2.63 -7.21 7.06
C SER A 81 2.00 -6.27 6.02
N LEU A 82 2.74 -5.26 5.55
CA LEU A 82 2.33 -4.30 4.54
C LEU A 82 2.02 -4.99 3.22
N ALA A 83 2.98 -5.74 2.66
CA ALA A 83 2.81 -6.41 1.38
C ALA A 83 1.72 -7.49 1.45
N SER A 84 1.69 -8.31 2.51
CA SER A 84 0.65 -9.32 2.69
C SER A 84 -0.73 -8.68 2.85
N ARG A 85 -0.86 -7.53 3.52
CA ARG A 85 -2.14 -6.84 3.66
C ARG A 85 -2.60 -6.27 2.32
N ILE A 86 -1.72 -5.63 1.53
CA ILE A 86 -2.08 -5.15 0.19
C ILE A 86 -2.55 -6.31 -0.68
N GLY A 87 -1.81 -7.42 -0.70
CA GLY A 87 -2.20 -8.61 -1.46
C GLY A 87 -3.55 -9.19 -1.02
N LYS A 88 -3.83 -9.25 0.28
CA LYS A 88 -5.14 -9.65 0.78
C LYS A 88 -6.25 -8.72 0.24
N LEU A 89 -6.07 -7.41 0.32
CA LEU A 89 -7.09 -6.45 -0.13
C LEU A 89 -7.30 -6.53 -1.65
N VAL A 90 -6.24 -6.71 -2.43
CA VAL A 90 -6.34 -6.97 -3.88
C VAL A 90 -7.07 -8.28 -4.19
N GLY A 91 -6.89 -9.32 -3.38
CA GLY A 91 -7.65 -10.57 -3.51
C GLY A 91 -9.15 -10.42 -3.17
N LEU A 92 -9.52 -9.38 -2.42
CA LEU A 92 -10.91 -9.10 -2.02
C LEU A 92 -11.67 -8.19 -2.99
N LEU A 93 -11.09 -7.80 -4.14
CA LEU A 93 -11.74 -6.87 -5.07
C LEU A 93 -13.12 -7.36 -5.59
N ASN A 94 -13.33 -8.68 -5.64
CA ASN A 94 -14.62 -9.28 -6.00
C ASN A 94 -15.62 -9.37 -4.81
N ASN A 95 -15.22 -8.94 -3.61
CA ASN A 95 -16.04 -8.97 -2.40
C ASN A 95 -15.98 -7.62 -1.68
N GLU A 96 -16.79 -6.67 -2.14
CA GLU A 96 -16.80 -5.29 -1.64
C GLU A 96 -17.02 -5.19 -0.13
N THR A 97 -17.94 -5.99 0.42
CA THR A 97 -18.25 -5.98 1.84
C THR A 97 -17.00 -6.31 2.66
N GLU A 98 -16.31 -7.41 2.32
CA GLU A 98 -15.11 -7.83 3.04
C GLU A 98 -13.91 -6.89 2.76
N LEU A 99 -13.82 -6.35 1.54
CA LEU A 99 -12.81 -5.34 1.18
C LEU A 99 -12.97 -4.09 2.05
N LYS A 100 -14.19 -3.59 2.19
CA LYS A 100 -14.53 -2.42 3.00
C LYS A 100 -14.21 -2.66 4.46
N GLU A 101 -14.69 -3.76 5.03
CA GLU A 101 -14.44 -4.12 6.43
C GLU A 101 -12.94 -4.27 6.71
N SER A 102 -12.23 -5.04 5.88
CA SER A 102 -10.79 -5.28 6.03
C SER A 102 -9.96 -4.00 5.87
N SER A 103 -10.30 -3.13 4.92
CA SER A 103 -9.61 -1.86 4.69
C SER A 103 -9.88 -0.85 5.81
N THR A 104 -11.11 -0.79 6.32
CA THR A 104 -11.47 0.06 7.45
C THR A 104 -10.72 -0.36 8.71
N GLU A 105 -10.61 -1.67 8.97
CA GLU A 105 -9.83 -2.19 10.09
C GLU A 105 -8.34 -1.83 9.97
N VAL A 106 -7.78 -1.83 8.75
CA VAL A 106 -6.42 -1.30 8.52
C VAL A 106 -6.33 0.15 8.98
N GLY A 107 -7.31 1.01 8.68
CA GLY A 107 -7.33 2.38 9.19
C GLY A 107 -7.26 2.44 10.72
N ARG A 108 -8.17 1.73 11.41
CA ARG A 108 -8.28 1.76 12.88
C ARG A 108 -6.97 1.39 13.59
N ILE A 109 -6.30 0.32 13.14
CA ILE A 109 -5.05 -0.12 13.78
C ILE A 109 -3.91 0.90 13.62
N HIS A 110 -4.00 1.80 12.64
CA HIS A 110 -2.98 2.79 12.34
C HIS A 110 -3.18 4.13 13.05
N VAL A 111 -4.36 4.39 13.62
CA VAL A 111 -4.65 5.63 14.38
C VAL A 111 -3.63 5.83 15.51
N LYS A 112 -3.33 4.78 16.27
CA LYS A 112 -2.39 4.84 17.40
C LYS A 112 -0.95 5.19 17.03
N TYR A 113 -0.59 5.10 15.75
CA TYR A 113 0.74 5.46 15.24
C TYR A 113 0.78 6.87 14.62
N GLY A 114 -0.33 7.62 14.68
CA GLY A 114 -0.41 8.96 14.13
C GLY A 114 -0.49 8.99 12.60
N VAL A 115 -0.89 7.88 11.97
CA VAL A 115 -1.12 7.84 10.51
C VAL A 115 -2.30 8.73 10.17
N THR A 116 -2.18 9.48 9.08
CA THR A 116 -3.19 10.44 8.59
C THR A 116 -3.67 10.03 7.22
N SER A 117 -4.74 10.66 6.72
CA SER A 117 -5.21 10.44 5.35
C SER A 117 -4.13 10.77 4.31
N GLU A 118 -3.30 11.77 4.57
CA GLU A 118 -2.16 12.13 3.70
C GLU A 118 -1.16 10.97 3.59
N HIS A 119 -0.82 10.31 4.69
CA HIS A 119 0.08 9.14 4.65
C HIS A 119 -0.47 8.00 3.77
N VAL A 120 -1.80 7.82 3.72
CA VAL A 120 -2.44 6.84 2.82
C VAL A 120 -2.27 7.26 1.36
N ASP A 121 -2.38 8.55 1.06
CA ASP A 121 -2.17 9.08 -0.30
C ASP A 121 -0.71 8.94 -0.75
N LEU A 122 0.25 9.20 0.14
CA LEU A 122 1.67 8.99 -0.13
C LEU A 122 1.98 7.53 -0.46
N LEU A 123 1.44 6.59 0.33
CA LEU A 123 1.61 5.16 0.05
C LEU A 123 0.99 4.76 -1.29
N GLY A 124 -0.15 5.33 -1.66
CA GLY A 124 -0.77 5.13 -2.98
C GLY A 124 0.12 5.55 -4.14
N SER A 125 0.69 6.76 -4.06
CA SER A 125 1.62 7.26 -5.07
C SER A 125 2.86 6.37 -5.19
N VAL A 126 3.39 5.90 -4.05
CA VAL A 126 4.53 4.98 -4.00
C VAL A 126 4.19 3.64 -4.64
N LEU A 127 3.03 3.06 -4.31
CA LEU A 127 2.56 1.80 -4.86
C LEU A 127 2.48 1.89 -6.39
N LEU A 128 1.84 2.93 -6.93
CA LEU A 128 1.75 3.14 -8.38
C LEU A 128 3.12 3.29 -9.05
N SER A 129 4.03 4.04 -8.43
CA SER A 129 5.40 4.21 -8.93
C SER A 129 6.16 2.88 -8.97
N VAL A 130 6.06 2.06 -7.90
CA VAL A 130 6.71 0.74 -7.83
C VAL A 130 6.14 -0.22 -8.88
N ILE A 131 4.82 -0.24 -9.08
CA ILE A 131 4.18 -1.04 -10.13
C ILE A 131 4.68 -0.61 -11.51
N SER A 132 4.69 0.69 -11.78
CA SER A 132 5.13 1.25 -13.07
C SER A 132 6.58 0.90 -13.38
N GLU A 133 7.48 1.07 -12.40
CA GLU A 133 8.90 0.78 -12.54
C GLU A 133 9.17 -0.72 -12.68
N ASN A 134 8.51 -1.55 -11.87
CA ASN A 134 8.69 -3.00 -11.91
C ASN A 134 8.26 -3.63 -13.24
N GLN A 135 7.21 -3.10 -13.86
CA GLN A 135 6.62 -3.65 -15.08
C GLN A 135 6.93 -2.84 -16.35
N GLY A 136 7.77 -1.79 -16.26
CA GLY A 136 8.14 -0.95 -17.40
C GLY A 136 6.95 -0.20 -18.01
N LEU A 137 5.95 0.12 -17.22
CA LEU A 137 4.72 0.78 -17.67
C LEU A 137 4.93 2.30 -17.76
N SER A 138 4.19 2.94 -18.65
CA SER A 138 4.02 4.39 -18.59
C SER A 138 2.95 4.77 -17.56
N ASN A 139 3.06 5.98 -17.01
CA ASN A 139 2.07 6.55 -16.09
C ASN A 139 0.67 6.74 -16.72
N THR A 140 0.54 6.56 -18.03
CA THR A 140 -0.72 6.67 -18.78
C THR A 140 -1.25 5.31 -19.25
N SER A 141 -0.62 4.21 -18.86
CA SER A 141 -1.10 2.87 -19.22
C SER A 141 -2.44 2.58 -18.55
N GLU A 142 -3.27 1.78 -19.22
CA GLU A 142 -4.60 1.38 -18.70
C GLU A 142 -4.46 0.70 -17.33
N LEU A 143 -3.46 -0.17 -17.19
CA LEU A 143 -3.19 -0.88 -15.95
C LEU A 143 -2.87 0.06 -14.78
N ILE A 144 -2.13 1.15 -15.00
CA ILE A 144 -1.91 2.17 -13.96
C ILE A 144 -3.21 2.91 -13.63
N GLY A 145 -4.08 3.13 -14.62
CA GLY A 145 -5.44 3.63 -14.39
C GLY A 145 -6.27 2.70 -13.50
N TRP A 146 -6.24 1.39 -13.74
CA TRP A 146 -6.95 0.40 -12.93
C TRP A 146 -6.42 0.31 -11.51
N TRP A 147 -5.09 0.36 -11.34
CA TRP A 147 -4.46 0.45 -10.03
C TRP A 147 -4.82 1.73 -9.28
N SER A 148 -4.88 2.87 -9.98
CA SER A 148 -5.29 4.14 -9.37
C SER A 148 -6.74 4.07 -8.86
N LYS A 149 -7.67 3.55 -9.66
CA LYS A 149 -9.05 3.28 -9.22
C LYS A 149 -9.08 2.36 -8.00
N THR A 150 -8.33 1.26 -8.05
CA THR A 150 -8.24 0.28 -6.96
C THR A 150 -7.73 0.92 -5.66
N TRP A 151 -6.63 1.67 -5.72
CA TRP A 151 -6.10 2.33 -4.54
C TRP A 151 -7.05 3.39 -4.00
N ASN A 152 -7.76 4.13 -4.86
CA ASN A 152 -8.76 5.09 -4.39
C ASN A 152 -9.86 4.42 -3.56
N ILE A 153 -10.33 3.24 -3.98
CA ILE A 153 -11.34 2.46 -3.23
C ILE A 153 -10.78 2.01 -1.87
N ILE A 154 -9.64 1.29 -1.90
CA ILE A 154 -8.99 0.78 -0.68
C ILE A 154 -8.63 1.93 0.26
N GLY A 155 -7.96 2.96 -0.26
CA GLY A 155 -7.50 4.12 0.48
C GLY A 155 -8.65 4.89 1.11
N ASN A 156 -9.81 5.03 0.44
CA ASN A 156 -10.98 5.67 1.03
C ASN A 156 -11.55 4.89 2.22
N TYR A 157 -11.55 3.55 2.15
CA TYR A 157 -11.95 2.72 3.28
C TYR A 157 -10.94 2.78 4.43
N VAL A 158 -9.63 2.76 4.15
CA VAL A 158 -8.59 3.00 5.17
C VAL A 158 -8.78 4.36 5.84
N LYS A 159 -8.99 5.42 5.05
CA LYS A 159 -9.25 6.78 5.55
C LYS A 159 -10.55 6.89 6.35
N THR A 160 -11.52 6.00 6.12
CA THR A 160 -12.73 5.91 6.95
C THR A 160 -12.35 5.40 8.34
N GLY A 161 -11.60 4.30 8.41
CA GLY A 161 -11.13 3.74 9.69
C GLY A 161 -10.17 4.64 10.46
N LEU A 162 -9.43 5.54 9.78
CA LEU A 162 -8.58 6.54 10.44
C LEU A 162 -9.35 7.64 11.19
N LYS A 163 -10.67 7.74 10.99
CA LYS A 163 -11.53 8.75 11.61
C LYS A 163 -12.36 8.20 12.78
N GLU A 164 -12.23 6.91 13.07
CA GLU A 164 -12.92 6.21 14.17
C GLU A 164 -12.02 6.12 15.40
#